data_AF-A0A957USQ7-F1
#
_entry.id   AF-A0A957USQ7-F1
#
_cell.length_a   1.000
_cell.length_b   1.000
_cell.length_c   1.000
_cell.angle_alpha   90.00
_cell.angle_beta   90.00
_cell.angle_gamma   90.00
#
_symmetry.space_group_name_H-M   'P 1'
#
loop_
_entity.id
_entity.type
_entity.pdbx_description
1 polymer ?
#
loop_
_entity_poly.entity_id
_entity_poly.type
_entity_poly.pdbx_seq_one_letter_code
_entity_poly.pdbx_strand_id
1 'polypeptide(L)'
;MSSVELWTYIVVGITFALYIYIGYANRVRDTKGFYVAGQGVPAVANGAATAADWMSAASFISMAGLISFMGFNGTIYLMGWTGGYVLLALLLAPYLRKFGK
;
A
#
# COMPACT_ATOMS: atom_id res chain seq x y z
N MET A 1 -17.19 -14.88 -23.51
CA MET A 1 -16.09 -14.40 -22.65
C MET A 1 -14.79 -14.63 -23.37
N SER A 2 -13.99 -13.57 -23.53
CA SER A 2 -12.62 -13.70 -23.97
C SER A 2 -11.76 -14.38 -22.90
N SER A 3 -10.59 -14.90 -23.28
CA SER A 3 -9.63 -15.45 -22.33
C SER A 3 -9.18 -14.41 -21.29
N VAL A 4 -9.03 -13.15 -21.71
CA VAL A 4 -8.64 -12.02 -20.84
C VAL A 4 -9.72 -11.73 -19.79
N GLU A 5 -10.99 -11.70 -20.20
CA GLU A 5 -12.12 -11.49 -19.27
C GLU A 5 -12.20 -12.62 -18.24
N LEU A 6 -12.00 -13.88 -18.65
CA LEU A 6 -12.00 -15.02 -17.74
C LEU A 6 -10.91 -14.89 -16.68
N TRP A 7 -9.67 -14.62 -17.07
CA TRP A 7 -8.57 -14.42 -16.14
C TRP A 7 -8.80 -13.23 -15.22
N THR A 8 -9.37 -12.14 -15.73
CA THR A 8 -9.71 -10.96 -14.94
C THR A 8 -10.67 -11.32 -13.81
N TYR A 9 -11.77 -12.01 -14.12
CA TYR A 9 -12.73 -12.40 -13.09
C TYR A 9 -12.17 -13.39 -12.07
N ILE A 10 -11.33 -14.33 -12.49
CA ILE A 10 -10.69 -15.28 -11.57
C ILE A 10 -9.77 -14.53 -10.60
N VAL A 11 -8.89 -13.66 -11.10
CA VAL A 11 -7.93 -12.93 -10.25
C VAL A 11 -8.64 -11.97 -9.31
N VAL A 12 -9.62 -11.21 -9.81
CA VAL A 12 -10.41 -10.29 -8.99
C VAL A 12 -11.22 -11.08 -7.94
N GLY A 13 -11.88 -12.15 -8.35
CA GLY A 13 -12.67 -12.99 -7.43
C GLY A 13 -11.84 -13.58 -6.30
N ILE A 14 -10.68 -14.17 -6.63
CA ILE A 14 -9.77 -14.77 -5.64
C ILE A 14 -9.22 -13.71 -4.68
N THR A 15 -8.76 -12.57 -5.19
CA THR A 15 -8.19 -11.51 -4.35
C THR A 15 -9.23 -10.93 -3.40
N PHE A 16 -10.45 -10.63 -3.88
CA PHE A 16 -11.54 -10.17 -3.03
C PHE A 16 -11.95 -11.21 -1.99
N ALA A 17 -12.10 -12.47 -2.39
CA ALA A 17 -12.44 -13.55 -1.46
C ALA A 17 -11.38 -13.70 -0.35
N LEU A 18 -10.10 -13.61 -0.71
CA LEU A 18 -8.98 -13.64 0.24
C LEU A 18 -9.05 -12.47 1.24
N TYR A 19 -9.23 -11.23 0.77
CA TYR A 19 -9.31 -10.08 1.66
C TYR A 19 -10.54 -10.12 2.57
N ILE A 20 -11.70 -10.56 2.04
CA ILE A 20 -12.91 -10.75 2.85
C ILE A 20 -12.68 -11.83 3.91
N TYR A 21 -12.04 -12.95 3.54
CA TYR A 21 -11.71 -14.02 4.48
C TYR A 21 -10.77 -13.53 5.60
N ILE A 22 -9.69 -12.82 5.24
CA ILE A 22 -8.76 -12.23 6.22
C ILE A 22 -9.51 -11.27 7.14
N GLY A 23 -10.35 -10.39 6.61
CA GLY A 23 -11.14 -9.45 7.39
C GLY A 23 -12.13 -10.15 8.34
N TYR A 24 -12.76 -11.23 7.89
CA TYR A 24 -13.68 -12.02 8.70
C TYR A 24 -12.96 -12.81 9.81
N ALA A 25 -11.80 -13.40 9.50
CA ALA A 25 -11.00 -14.18 10.44
C ALA A 25 -10.35 -13.30 11.52
N ASN A 26 -9.96 -12.07 11.18
CA ASN A 26 -9.22 -11.15 12.06
C ASN A 26 -10.09 -10.01 12.61
N ARG A 27 -11.38 -10.26 12.89
CA ARG A 27 -12.29 -9.24 13.43
C ARG A 27 -11.87 -8.78 14.83
N VAL A 28 -11.91 -7.47 15.05
CA VAL A 28 -11.57 -6.84 16.33
C VAL A 28 -12.78 -6.10 16.90
N ARG A 29 -12.94 -6.13 18.23
CA ARG A 29 -14.12 -5.56 18.93
C ARG A 29 -13.90 -4.15 19.45
N ASP A 30 -12.65 -3.71 19.55
CA ASP A 30 -12.28 -2.43 20.12
C ASP A 30 -11.53 -1.55 19.11
N THR A 31 -11.65 -0.24 19.30
CA THR A 31 -11.08 0.80 18.44
C THR A 31 -9.55 0.72 18.37
N LYS A 32 -8.87 0.42 19.48
CA LYS A 32 -7.40 0.38 19.52
C LYS A 32 -6.86 -0.81 18.72
N GLY A 33 -7.47 -1.97 18.86
CA GLY A 33 -7.12 -3.15 18.08
C GLY A 33 -7.46 -3.00 16.60
N PHE A 34 -8.51 -2.23 16.25
CA PHE A 34 -8.83 -1.93 14.84
C PHE A 34 -7.81 -0.97 14.18
N TYR A 35 -7.46 0.14 14.85
CA TYR A 35 -6.63 1.18 14.23
C TYR A 35 -5.12 0.95 14.34
N VAL A 36 -4.64 0.41 15.47
CA VAL A 36 -3.19 0.24 15.71
C VAL A 36 -2.78 -1.21 15.90
N ALA A 37 -3.70 -2.17 15.72
CA ALA A 37 -3.44 -3.60 15.89
C ALA A 37 -2.71 -3.91 17.22
N GLY A 38 -3.10 -3.21 18.30
CA GLY A 38 -2.48 -3.34 19.62
C GLY A 38 -1.00 -2.96 19.69
N GLN A 39 -0.45 -2.28 18.67
CA GLN A 39 0.98 -1.98 18.50
C GLN A 39 1.87 -3.23 18.41
N GLY A 40 1.29 -4.40 18.07
CA GLY A 40 1.98 -5.68 18.01
C GLY A 40 2.62 -6.00 16.65
N VAL A 41 2.40 -5.18 15.62
CA VAL A 41 2.91 -5.45 14.27
C VAL A 41 4.41 -5.10 14.17
N PRO A 42 5.28 -6.05 13.76
CA PRO A 42 6.70 -5.79 13.61
C PRO A 42 7.00 -4.65 12.63
N ALA A 43 8.06 -3.89 12.90
CA ALA A 43 8.43 -2.72 12.10
C ALA A 43 8.60 -3.04 10.60
N VAL A 44 9.21 -4.18 10.27
CA VAL A 44 9.40 -4.61 8.88
C VAL A 44 8.06 -4.89 8.19
N ALA A 45 7.12 -5.53 8.89
CA ALA A 45 5.80 -5.82 8.35
C ALA A 45 4.96 -4.54 8.14
N ASN A 46 5.01 -3.61 9.09
CA ASN A 46 4.39 -2.29 8.94
C ASN A 46 5.02 -1.48 7.78
N GLY A 47 6.34 -1.55 7.62
CA GLY A 47 7.05 -0.92 6.52
C GLY A 47 6.64 -1.51 5.16
N ALA A 48 6.56 -2.84 5.08
CA ALA A 48 6.09 -3.54 3.89
C ALA A 48 4.63 -3.21 3.55
N ALA A 49 3.75 -3.15 4.54
CA ALA A 49 2.35 -2.74 4.36
C ALA A 49 2.25 -1.31 3.81
N THR A 50 3.01 -0.37 4.39
CA THR A 50 3.06 1.02 3.92
C THR A 50 3.56 1.12 2.49
N ALA A 51 4.59 0.34 2.13
CA ALA A 51 5.11 0.29 0.76
C ALA A 51 4.13 -0.35 -0.23
N ALA A 52 3.35 -1.34 0.19
CA ALA A 52 2.30 -1.93 -0.63
C ALA A 52 1.14 -0.94 -0.85
N ASP A 53 0.67 -0.27 0.20
CA ASP A 53 -0.40 0.74 0.12
C ASP A 53 0.01 1.97 -0.70
N TRP A 54 1.31 2.28 -0.71
CA TRP A 54 1.87 3.32 -1.58
C TRP A 54 1.71 2.98 -3.07
N MET A 55 1.76 1.70 -3.44
CA MET A 55 1.65 1.26 -4.82
C MET A 55 0.17 1.07 -5.23
N SER A 56 -0.46 2.14 -5.71
CA SER A 56 -1.78 2.07 -6.32
C SER A 56 -1.72 1.67 -7.80
N ALA A 57 -2.84 1.20 -8.36
CA ALA A 57 -2.95 0.94 -9.81
C ALA A 57 -2.67 2.20 -10.64
N ALA A 58 -3.12 3.38 -10.16
CA ALA A 58 -2.83 4.66 -10.80
C ALA A 58 -1.33 4.94 -10.82
N SER A 59 -0.64 4.71 -9.70
CA SER A 59 0.80 4.88 -9.57
C SER A 59 1.55 3.94 -10.53
N PHE A 60 1.16 2.67 -10.60
CA PHE A 60 1.80 1.69 -11.48
C PHE A 60 1.64 2.06 -12.97
N ILE A 61 0.42 2.34 -13.42
CA ILE A 61 0.14 2.71 -14.81
C ILE A 61 0.78 4.05 -15.15
N SER A 62 0.71 5.03 -14.25
CA SER A 62 1.31 6.35 -14.45
C SER A 62 2.82 6.24 -14.60
N MET A 63 3.50 5.45 -13.76
CA MET A 63 4.95 5.24 -13.87
C MET A 63 5.34 4.55 -15.17
N ALA A 64 4.60 3.51 -15.58
CA ALA A 64 4.81 2.85 -16.86
C ALA A 64 4.66 3.84 -18.04
N GLY A 65 3.64 4.69 -17.99
CA GLY A 65 3.45 5.77 -18.97
C GLY A 65 4.59 6.78 -18.96
N LEU A 66 4.95 7.34 -17.81
CA LEU A 66 6.04 8.31 -17.67
C LEU A 66 7.36 7.76 -18.21
N ILE A 67 7.71 6.53 -17.85
CA ILE A 67 8.94 5.89 -18.34
C ILE A 67 8.85 5.61 -19.84
N SER A 68 7.69 5.21 -20.36
CA SER A 68 7.50 5.00 -21.81
C SER A 68 7.73 6.27 -22.62
N PHE A 69 7.44 7.46 -22.07
CA PHE A 69 7.62 8.73 -22.79
C PHE A 69 8.95 9.43 -22.47
N MET A 70 9.46 9.32 -21.25
CA MET A 70 10.65 10.06 -20.77
C MET A 70 11.90 9.18 -20.61
N GLY A 71 11.79 7.87 -20.79
CA GLY A 71 12.87 6.92 -20.56
C GLY A 71 13.38 6.95 -19.11
N PHE A 72 14.69 6.78 -18.95
CA PHE A 72 15.35 6.78 -17.64
C PHE A 72 15.11 8.08 -16.85
N ASN A 73 14.97 9.23 -17.50
CA ASN A 73 14.70 10.48 -16.80
C ASN A 73 13.38 10.46 -16.02
N GLY A 74 12.40 9.65 -16.44
CA GLY A 74 11.15 9.43 -15.71
C GLY A 74 11.34 8.76 -14.34
N THR A 75 12.43 8.01 -14.13
CA THR A 75 12.68 7.31 -12.85
C THR A 75 13.05 8.27 -11.72
N ILE A 76 13.38 9.53 -12.02
CA ILE A 76 13.63 10.55 -11.00
C ILE A 76 12.35 10.84 -10.22
N TYR A 77 11.17 10.80 -10.87
CA TYR A 77 9.89 10.94 -10.19
C TYR A 77 9.62 9.79 -9.21
N LEU A 78 10.03 8.57 -9.57
CA LEU A 78 9.95 7.41 -8.67
C LEU A 78 10.81 7.64 -7.42
N MET A 79 12.07 8.03 -7.61
CA MET A 79 13.01 8.27 -6.51
C MET A 79 12.57 9.43 -5.62
N GLY A 80 12.14 10.55 -6.20
CA GLY A 80 11.69 11.72 -5.46
C GLY A 80 10.45 11.43 -4.62
N TRP A 81 9.46 10.75 -5.19
CA TRP A 81 8.24 10.42 -4.47
C TRP A 81 8.44 9.35 -3.38
N THR A 82 9.20 8.28 -3.68
CA THR A 82 9.55 7.24 -2.70
C THR A 82 10.40 7.82 -1.55
N GLY A 83 11.39 8.66 -1.90
CA GLY A 83 12.22 9.37 -0.93
C GLY A 83 11.41 10.31 -0.05
N GLY A 84 10.41 11.00 -0.62
CA GLY A 84 9.47 11.83 0.12
C GLY A 84 8.73 11.06 1.22
N TYR A 85 8.31 9.82 0.94
CA TYR A 85 7.68 8.95 1.94
C TYR A 85 8.60 8.62 3.11
N VAL A 86 9.89 8.36 2.84
CA VAL A 86 10.90 8.15 3.88
C VAL A 86 11.07 9.40 4.73
N LEU A 87 11.13 10.58 4.11
CA LEU A 87 11.20 11.85 4.84
C LEU A 87 9.97 12.06 5.73
N LEU A 88 8.76 11.80 5.24
CA LEU A 88 7.54 11.88 6.05
C LEU A 88 7.59 10.87 7.22
N ALA A 89 8.03 9.64 6.97
CA ALA A 89 8.14 8.62 8.01
C ALA A 89 9.15 8.99 9.11
N LEU A 90 10.25 9.66 8.78
CA LEU A 90 11.28 10.04 9.75
C LEU A 90 11.01 11.40 10.41
N LEU A 91 10.43 12.35 9.68
CA LEU A 91 10.30 13.74 10.14
C LEU A 91 8.90 14.09 10.63
N LEU A 92 7.85 13.38 10.20
CA LEU A 92 6.46 13.68 10.58
C LEU A 92 5.90 12.61 11.52
N ALA A 93 6.08 11.33 11.19
CA ALA A 93 5.49 10.24 11.97
C ALA A 93 5.90 10.23 13.47
N PRO A 94 7.14 10.57 13.88
CA PRO A 94 7.50 10.61 15.31
C PRO A 94 6.75 11.70 16.09
N TYR A 95 6.49 12.84 15.46
CA TYR A 95 5.75 13.95 16.08
C TYR A 95 4.26 13.61 16.19
N LEU A 96 3.67 13.04 15.13
CA LEU A 96 2.31 12.54 15.18
C LEU A 96 2.14 11.47 16.27
N ARG A 97 3.11 10.56 16.42
CA ARG A 97 3.10 9.56 17.50
C ARG A 97 3.21 10.17 18.89
N LYS A 98 4.03 11.22 19.05
CA LYS A 98 4.29 11.86 20.35
C LYS A 98 3.16 12.79 20.80
N PHE A 99 2.54 13.51 19.86
CA PHE A 99 1.59 14.59 20.15
C PHE A 99 0.18 14.34 19.64
N GLY A 100 -0.03 13.37 18.74
CA GLY A 100 -1.33 12.92 18.28
C GLY A 100 -2.01 12.09 19.37
N LYS A 101 -2.68 12.80 20.29
CA LYS A 101 -3.83 12.24 21.00
C LYS A 101 -4.98 12.05 20.04
#